data_AF-A0A6B0WA09-F1
#
_entry.id   AF-A0A6B0WA09-F1
#
_cell.length_a   1.000
_cell.length_b   1.000
_cell.length_c   1.000
_cell.angle_alpha   90.00
_cell.angle_beta   90.00
_cell.angle_gamma   90.00
#
_symmetry.space_group_name_H-M   'P 1'
#
loop_
_entity.id
_entity.type
_entity.pdbx_description
1 polymer ?
#
loop_
_entity_poly.entity_id
_entity_poly.type
_entity_poly.pdbx_seq_one_letter_code
_entity_poly.pdbx_strand_id
1 'polypeptide(L)'
;MRTQFLVIAVACALVAGCGAEPELEPAAAIPEVEPPAAPAAAEMLPDVIVAERGGFIPEGVEYDMMNGRLLTGSLTEGSVFRIHADGRVEALVEDDELVSSVGIEADEPRNRLLVANADRSVFQSGGVGQAKLGIYE
;
A
#
# COMPACT_ATOMS: atom_id res chain seq x y z
N MET A 1 31.28 -25.08 46.26
CA MET A 1 30.82 -24.39 47.49
C MET A 1 29.33 -24.12 47.31
N ARG A 2 28.49 -24.80 48.10
CA ARG A 2 27.02 -24.76 48.03
C ARG A 2 26.53 -23.60 48.88
N THR A 3 25.89 -22.61 48.27
CA THR A 3 25.29 -21.48 48.99
C THR A 3 23.78 -21.67 49.01
N GLN A 4 23.27 -21.89 50.21
CA GLN A 4 21.90 -22.18 50.57
C GLN A 4 21.14 -20.85 50.67
N PHE A 5 20.11 -20.63 49.85
CA PHE A 5 19.23 -19.47 49.99
C PHE A 5 18.10 -19.79 50.97
N LEU A 6 18.00 -18.94 52.01
CA LEU A 6 17.08 -19.03 53.13
C LEU A 6 15.66 -18.66 52.67
N VAL A 7 14.69 -19.50 53.01
CA VAL A 7 13.24 -19.25 52.86
C VAL A 7 12.81 -18.27 53.96
N ILE A 8 12.17 -17.16 53.59
CA ILE A 8 11.46 -16.28 54.52
C ILE A 8 9.97 -16.39 54.24
N ALA A 9 9.24 -16.98 55.18
CA ALA A 9 7.78 -16.95 55.23
C ALA A 9 7.31 -15.59 55.74
N VAL A 10 6.31 -14.99 55.06
CA VAL A 10 5.60 -13.82 55.58
C VAL A 10 4.13 -14.19 55.73
N ALA A 11 3.64 -14.00 56.95
CA ALA A 11 2.34 -14.41 57.45
C ALA A 11 1.22 -13.47 56.97
N CYS A 12 0.07 -14.08 56.64
CA CYS A 12 -1.20 -13.39 56.39
C CYS A 12 -1.71 -12.67 57.64
N ALA A 13 -2.07 -11.39 57.50
CA ALA A 13 -2.93 -10.69 58.45
C ALA A 13 -4.24 -10.32 57.74
N LEU A 14 -5.32 -10.99 58.14
CA LEU A 14 -6.70 -10.65 57.80
C LEU A 14 -7.12 -9.42 58.61
N VAL A 15 -7.56 -8.36 57.94
CA VAL A 15 -8.27 -7.25 58.60
C VAL A 15 -9.68 -7.20 58.01
N ALA A 16 -10.65 -7.66 58.81
CA ALA A 16 -12.06 -7.42 58.58
C ALA A 16 -12.37 -5.98 59.02
N GLY A 17 -12.67 -5.11 58.05
CA GLY A 17 -13.14 -3.75 58.28
C GLY A 17 -14.48 -3.55 57.58
N CYS A 18 -15.55 -3.42 58.36
CA CYS A 18 -16.85 -2.98 57.89
C CYS A 18 -16.77 -1.52 57.41
N GLY A 19 -16.88 -1.29 56.11
CA GLY A 19 -17.21 0.00 55.52
C GLY A 19 -18.41 -0.21 54.59
N ALA A 20 -19.43 0.62 54.74
CA ALA A 20 -20.61 0.59 53.88
C ALA A 20 -20.20 0.81 52.41
N GLU A 21 -20.61 -0.10 51.52
CA GLU A 21 -20.43 0.04 50.09
C GLU A 21 -21.31 1.20 49.58
N PRO A 22 -20.75 2.17 48.83
CA PRO A 22 -21.58 3.19 48.21
C PRO A 22 -22.47 2.55 47.14
N GLU A 23 -23.77 2.82 47.23
CA GLU A 23 -24.75 2.38 46.23
C GLU A 23 -24.39 2.98 44.88
N LEU A 24 -24.09 2.11 43.90
CA LEU A 24 -23.73 2.51 42.54
C LEU A 24 -24.95 3.15 41.88
N GLU A 25 -24.85 4.44 41.56
CA GLU A 25 -25.81 5.14 40.69
C GLU A 25 -26.02 4.33 39.40
N PRO A 26 -27.26 4.23 38.90
CA PRO A 26 -27.56 3.43 37.72
C PRO A 26 -26.74 3.93 36.52
N ALA A 27 -25.99 3.03 35.90
CA ALA A 27 -25.17 3.31 34.74
C ALA A 27 -26.04 3.94 33.64
N ALA A 28 -25.66 5.15 33.21
CA ALA A 28 -26.26 5.79 32.05
C ALA A 28 -26.14 4.85 30.84
N ALA A 29 -27.24 4.72 30.08
CA ALA A 29 -27.29 3.88 28.89
C ALA A 29 -26.18 4.31 27.91
N ILE A 30 -25.33 3.36 27.53
CA ILE A 30 -24.32 3.53 26.49
C ILE A 30 -25.08 3.79 25.18
N PRO A 31 -24.82 4.88 24.46
CA PRO A 31 -25.45 5.09 23.16
C PRO A 31 -25.07 3.93 22.24
N GLU A 32 -26.07 3.34 21.60
CA GLU A 32 -25.89 2.30 20.59
C GLU A 32 -25.21 2.95 19.38
N VAL A 33 -23.91 2.70 19.24
CA VAL A 33 -23.15 3.11 18.07
C VAL A 33 -23.52 2.15 16.95
N GLU A 34 -24.27 2.64 15.96
CA GLU A 34 -24.58 1.88 14.76
C GLU A 34 -23.26 1.40 14.12
N PRO A 35 -23.09 0.10 13.84
CA PRO A 35 -21.87 -0.41 13.26
C PRO A 35 -21.59 0.31 11.94
N PRO A 36 -20.33 0.67 11.63
CA PRO A 36 -20.00 1.28 10.36
C PRO A 36 -20.50 0.38 9.23
N ALA A 37 -21.11 0.99 8.21
CA ALA A 37 -21.60 0.29 7.03
C ALA A 37 -20.48 -0.61 6.48
N ALA A 38 -20.80 -1.88 6.24
CA ALA A 38 -19.88 -2.82 5.62
C ALA A 38 -19.39 -2.25 4.28
N PRO A 39 -18.11 -2.42 3.93
CA PRO A 39 -17.60 -1.96 2.64
C PRO A 39 -18.46 -2.54 1.51
N ALA A 40 -18.71 -1.72 0.48
CA ALA A 40 -19.38 -2.16 -0.73
C ALA A 40 -18.71 -3.46 -1.21
N ALA A 41 -19.53 -4.46 -1.56
CA ALA A 41 -19.05 -5.74 -2.03
C ALA A 41 -17.95 -5.50 -3.09
N ALA A 42 -16.78 -6.09 -2.87
CA ALA A 42 -15.70 -6.02 -3.84
C ALA A 42 -16.23 -6.58 -5.17
N GLU A 43 -16.39 -5.71 -6.16
CA GLU A 43 -16.68 -6.13 -7.53
C GLU A 43 -15.62 -7.16 -7.91
N MET A 44 -16.06 -8.38 -8.26
CA MET A 44 -15.12 -9.43 -8.64
C MET A 44 -14.35 -8.97 -9.88
N LEU A 45 -13.03 -8.94 -9.80
CA LEU A 45 -12.18 -8.65 -10.96
C LEU A 45 -12.45 -9.70 -12.05
N PRO A 46 -12.50 -9.30 -13.33
CA PRO A 46 -12.68 -10.25 -14.42
C PRO A 46 -11.44 -11.15 -14.55
N ASP A 47 -11.62 -12.35 -15.10
CA ASP A 47 -10.52 -13.29 -15.37
C ASP A 47 -9.49 -12.71 -16.35
N VAL A 48 -9.92 -11.79 -17.23
CA VAL A 48 -9.08 -11.11 -18.22
C VAL A 48 -9.46 -9.65 -18.30
N ILE A 49 -8.46 -8.78 -18.22
CA ILE A 49 -8.58 -7.34 -18.49
C ILE A 49 -7.95 -7.09 -19.86
N VAL A 50 -8.71 -6.45 -20.76
CA VAL A 50 -8.22 -6.06 -22.09
C VAL A 50 -8.12 -4.55 -22.14
N ALA A 51 -6.94 -4.01 -22.38
CA ALA A 51 -6.75 -2.57 -22.54
C ALA A 51 -7.58 -2.05 -23.73
N GLU A 52 -8.43 -1.05 -23.50
CA GLU A 52 -9.31 -0.44 -24.51
C GLU A 52 -8.57 0.51 -25.47
N ARG A 53 -7.27 0.68 -25.27
CA ARG A 53 -6.39 1.51 -26.12
C ARG A 53 -5.24 0.67 -26.66
N GLY A 54 -4.91 0.84 -27.93
CA GLY A 54 -3.68 0.34 -28.54
C GLY A 54 -2.62 1.44 -28.66
N GLY A 55 -1.52 1.14 -29.37
CA GLY A 55 -0.49 2.14 -29.70
C GLY A 55 0.59 2.34 -28.64
N PHE A 56 0.36 1.87 -27.41
CA PHE A 56 1.43 1.68 -26.42
C PHE A 56 1.97 0.25 -26.49
N ILE A 57 3.28 0.09 -26.32
CA ILE A 57 3.91 -1.23 -26.18
C ILE A 57 4.14 -1.44 -24.68
N PRO A 58 3.26 -2.19 -23.98
CA PRO A 58 3.38 -2.36 -22.54
C PRO A 58 4.72 -2.98 -22.16
N GLU A 59 5.32 -2.42 -21.13
CA GLU A 59 6.54 -2.92 -20.51
C GLU A 59 6.38 -2.75 -19.01
N GLY A 60 6.71 -3.79 -18.25
CA GLY A 60 6.56 -3.77 -16.80
C GLY A 60 5.08 -3.82 -16.44
N VAL A 61 4.73 -4.74 -15.57
CA VAL A 61 3.38 -4.82 -15.02
C VAL A 61 3.56 -4.91 -13.53
N GLU A 62 2.93 -3.97 -12.83
CA GLU A 62 3.05 -3.84 -11.39
C GLU A 62 1.66 -3.67 -10.79
N TYR A 63 1.43 -4.28 -9.63
CA TYR A 63 0.22 -4.04 -8.87
C TYR A 63 0.58 -3.38 -7.56
N ASP A 64 0.26 -2.09 -7.44
CA ASP A 64 0.43 -1.30 -6.23
C ASP A 64 -0.70 -1.69 -5.27
N MET A 65 -0.40 -2.55 -4.28
CA MET A 65 -1.40 -3.09 -3.37
C MET A 65 -1.93 -2.01 -2.44
N MET A 66 -1.08 -1.07 -2.03
CA MET A 66 -1.44 0.04 -1.14
C MET A 66 -2.52 0.93 -1.75
N ASN A 67 -2.40 1.23 -3.06
CA ASN A 67 -3.35 2.10 -3.76
C ASN A 67 -4.38 1.34 -4.62
N GLY A 68 -4.30 0.01 -4.67
CA GLY A 68 -5.25 -0.85 -5.39
C GLY A 68 -5.30 -0.57 -6.89
N ARG A 69 -4.14 -0.46 -7.55
CA ARG A 69 -4.05 -0.11 -8.97
C ARG A 69 -3.10 -1.02 -9.74
N LEU A 70 -3.57 -1.53 -10.88
CA LEU A 70 -2.75 -2.22 -11.87
C LEU A 70 -2.08 -1.18 -12.78
N LEU A 71 -0.76 -1.27 -12.87
CA LEU A 71 0.10 -0.32 -13.58
C LEU A 71 0.88 -1.01 -14.68
N THR A 72 1.16 -0.27 -15.75
CA THR A 72 2.10 -0.70 -16.78
C THR A 72 2.85 0.48 -17.35
N GLY A 73 4.11 0.26 -17.73
CA GLY A 73 4.91 1.20 -18.48
C GLY A 73 4.64 1.11 -19.98
N SER A 74 5.49 1.77 -20.76
CA SER A 74 5.47 1.69 -22.20
C SER A 74 6.86 1.87 -22.78
N LEU A 75 7.24 0.96 -23.67
CA LEU A 75 8.44 1.07 -24.48
C LEU A 75 8.35 2.22 -25.49
N THR A 76 7.14 2.67 -25.87
CA THR A 76 6.91 3.67 -26.92
C THR A 76 6.47 5.04 -26.40
N GLU A 77 6.02 5.12 -25.16
CA GLU A 77 5.46 6.33 -24.54
C GLU A 77 6.07 6.56 -23.15
N GLY A 78 6.39 7.82 -22.85
CA GLY A 78 6.94 8.24 -21.57
C GLY A 78 5.87 8.48 -20.52
N SER A 79 5.30 7.40 -19.97
CA SER A 79 4.32 7.51 -18.88
C SER A 79 4.21 6.21 -18.09
N VAL A 80 3.59 6.25 -16.91
CA VAL A 80 3.04 5.06 -16.26
C VAL A 80 1.53 5.08 -16.48
N PHE A 81 0.97 3.98 -16.96
CA PHE A 81 -0.45 3.86 -17.21
C PHE A 81 -1.11 3.01 -16.14
N ARG A 82 -2.25 3.47 -15.63
CA ARG A 82 -3.19 2.65 -14.88
C ARG A 82 -4.10 1.92 -15.84
N ILE A 83 -4.25 0.62 -15.63
CA ILE A 83 -5.24 -0.22 -16.29
C ILE A 83 -6.37 -0.50 -15.29
N HIS A 84 -7.58 -0.07 -15.64
CA HIS A 84 -8.77 -0.33 -14.83
C HIS A 84 -9.34 -1.71 -15.13
N ALA A 85 -10.17 -2.25 -14.24
CA ALA A 85 -10.77 -3.58 -14.40
C ALA A 85 -11.67 -3.70 -15.63
N ASP A 86 -12.24 -2.58 -16.10
CA ASP A 86 -13.02 -2.48 -17.33
C ASP A 86 -12.16 -2.35 -18.60
N GLY A 87 -10.83 -2.29 -18.46
CA GLY A 87 -9.91 -2.14 -19.57
C GLY A 87 -9.54 -0.69 -19.90
N ARG A 88 -10.15 0.30 -19.27
CA ARG A 88 -9.80 1.70 -19.49
C ARG A 88 -8.33 1.94 -19.12
N VAL A 89 -7.64 2.74 -19.93
CA VAL A 89 -6.21 3.08 -19.74
C VAL A 89 -6.08 4.57 -19.44
N GLU A 90 -5.41 4.92 -18.35
CA GLU A 90 -5.24 6.28 -17.87
C GLU A 90 -3.76 6.57 -17.58
N ALA A 91 -3.23 7.69 -18.09
CA ALA A 91 -1.87 8.12 -17.74
C ALA A 91 -1.87 8.60 -16.27
N LEU A 92 -0.91 8.09 -15.49
CA LEU A 92 -0.73 8.42 -14.09
C LEU A 92 0.46 9.36 -13.88
N VAL A 93 1.48 9.26 -14.74
CA VAL A 93 2.70 10.07 -14.68
C VAL A 93 2.83 10.85 -15.99
N GLU A 94 2.97 12.17 -15.88
CA GLU A 94 3.31 13.06 -16.99
C GLU A 94 4.62 13.75 -16.64
N ASP A 95 5.67 13.42 -17.40
CA ASP A 95 7.03 13.93 -17.16
C ASP A 95 7.77 14.02 -18.51
N ASP A 96 8.13 15.22 -18.93
CA ASP A 96 8.83 15.47 -20.20
C ASP A 96 10.21 14.79 -20.28
N GLU A 97 10.80 14.43 -19.13
CA GLU A 97 12.06 13.70 -19.11
C GLU A 97 11.88 12.17 -19.18
N LEU A 98 10.67 11.65 -18.98
CA LEU A 98 10.33 10.25 -19.11
C LEU A 98 10.16 9.91 -20.59
N VAL A 99 11.03 9.05 -21.14
CA VAL A 99 11.04 8.74 -22.58
C VAL A 99 10.38 7.39 -22.86
N SER A 100 10.81 6.36 -22.12
CA SER A 100 10.17 5.04 -22.11
C SER A 100 10.22 4.50 -20.69
N SER A 101 9.09 4.10 -20.13
CA SER A 101 9.03 3.42 -18.83
C SER A 101 9.19 1.92 -19.07
N VAL A 102 10.32 1.37 -18.63
CA VAL A 102 10.76 -0.02 -18.89
C VAL A 102 10.95 -0.84 -17.61
N GLY A 103 10.25 -0.43 -16.55
CA GLY A 103 10.20 -1.13 -15.28
C GLY A 103 9.54 -0.23 -14.26
N ILE A 104 8.69 -0.80 -13.42
CA ILE A 104 7.95 -0.09 -12.37
C ILE A 104 8.06 -0.94 -11.11
N GLU A 105 8.31 -0.29 -9.98
CA GLU A 105 8.21 -0.88 -8.65
C GLU A 105 7.34 0.05 -7.79
N ALA A 106 6.35 -0.52 -7.09
CA ALA A 106 5.62 0.20 -6.06
C ALA A 106 6.42 0.16 -4.74
N ASP A 107 7.04 1.28 -4.35
CA ASP A 107 7.67 1.43 -3.02
C ASP A 107 6.57 1.75 -2.00
N GLU A 108 5.74 0.75 -1.68
CA GLU A 108 4.55 0.87 -0.82
C GLU A 108 4.84 1.50 0.54
N PRO A 109 5.94 1.17 1.26
CA PRO A 109 6.24 1.79 2.55
C PRO A 109 6.45 3.31 2.48
N ARG A 110 6.77 3.83 1.28
CA ARG A 110 6.97 5.26 1.04
C ARG A 110 5.86 5.87 0.17
N ASN A 111 4.88 5.07 -0.23
CA ASN A 111 3.77 5.46 -1.09
C ASN A 111 4.24 6.21 -2.35
N ARG A 112 5.16 5.59 -3.11
CA ARG A 112 5.72 6.17 -4.34
C ARG A 112 6.03 5.09 -5.36
N LEU A 113 6.22 5.49 -6.60
CA LEU A 113 6.65 4.65 -7.71
C LEU A 113 8.13 4.90 -8.03
N LEU A 114 8.86 3.83 -8.27
CA LEU A 114 10.20 3.86 -8.86
C LEU A 114 10.10 3.38 -10.31
N VAL A 115 10.51 4.20 -11.26
CA VAL A 115 10.29 3.93 -12.69
C VAL A 115 11.62 3.95 -13.44
N ALA A 116 11.97 2.84 -14.08
CA ALA A 116 13.13 2.77 -14.94
C ALA A 116 12.82 3.51 -16.26
N ASN A 117 13.54 4.59 -16.52
CA ASN A 117 13.43 5.37 -17.74
C ASN A 117 14.57 5.02 -18.69
N ALA A 118 14.22 4.59 -19.90
CA ALA A 118 15.15 4.28 -20.97
C ALA A 118 14.89 5.12 -22.21
N ASP A 119 15.97 5.63 -22.80
CA ASP A 119 15.94 6.23 -24.13
C ASP A 119 16.72 5.37 -25.12
N ARG A 120 15.97 4.77 -26.06
CA ARG A 120 16.51 3.92 -27.12
C ARG A 120 17.29 4.70 -28.20
N SER A 121 17.34 6.04 -28.13
CA SER A 121 18.15 6.87 -29.03
C SER A 121 19.63 6.50 -28.97
N VAL A 122 20.12 5.89 -27.87
CA VAL A 122 21.49 5.36 -27.74
C VAL A 122 21.86 4.35 -28.83
N PHE A 123 20.87 3.66 -29.41
CA PHE A 123 21.08 2.69 -30.50
C PHE A 123 21.02 3.34 -31.89
N GLN A 124 20.74 4.64 -31.97
CA GLN A 124 20.69 5.41 -33.20
C GLN A 124 21.99 6.21 -33.38
N SER A 125 22.40 6.42 -34.63
CA SER A 125 23.63 7.16 -34.91
C SER A 125 23.53 8.60 -34.40
N GLY A 126 24.45 8.98 -33.50
CA GLY A 126 24.51 10.32 -32.91
C GLY A 126 23.58 10.57 -31.72
N GLY A 127 22.81 9.57 -31.27
CA GLY A 127 22.01 9.67 -30.05
C GLY A 127 22.87 9.56 -28.79
N VAL A 128 22.63 10.44 -27.81
CA VAL A 128 23.35 10.42 -26.53
C VAL A 128 22.70 9.47 -25.54
N GLY A 129 21.39 9.20 -25.68
CA GLY A 129 20.61 8.32 -24.82
C GLY A 129 20.57 8.74 -23.35
N GLN A 130 19.71 8.09 -22.58
CA GLN A 130 19.71 8.19 -21.13
C GLN A 130 19.17 6.91 -20.50
N ALA A 131 19.69 6.62 -19.30
CA ALA A 131 19.10 5.68 -18.36
C ALA A 131 18.96 6.41 -17.03
N LYS A 132 17.72 6.53 -16.54
CA LYS A 132 17.38 7.28 -15.32
C LYS A 132 16.45 6.44 -14.44
N LEU A 133 16.44 6.75 -13.15
CA LEU A 133 15.39 6.31 -12.24
C LEU A 133 14.47 7.49 -11.96
N GLY A 134 13.22 7.41 -12.42
CA GLY A 134 12.15 8.31 -12.02
C GLY A 134 11.62 7.91 -10.65
N ILE A 135 11.26 8.91 -9.83
CA ILE A 135 10.62 8.72 -8.52
C ILE A 135 9.38 9.61 -8.50
N TYR A 136 8.20 9.01 -8.35
CA TYR A 136 6.92 9.70 -8.44
C TYR A 136 6.05 9.37 -7.22
N GLU A 137 5.41 10.37 -6.62
CA GLU A 137 4.54 10.22 -5.44
C GLU A 137 3.08 9.97 -5.84
#